data_AF-A0A397EMC2-F1
#
_entry.id   AF-A0A397EMC2-F1
#
_cell.length_a   1.000
_cell.length_b   1.000
_cell.length_c   1.000
_cell.angle_alpha   90.00
_cell.angle_beta   90.00
_cell.angle_gamma   90.00
#
_symmetry.space_group_name_H-M   'P 1'
#
loop_
_entity.id
_entity.type
_entity.pdbx_description
1 polymer ?
#
loop_
_entity_poly.entity_id
_entity_poly.type
_entity_poly.pdbx_seq_one_letter_code
_entity_poly.pdbx_strand_id
1 'polypeptide(L)'
;MNVPGFRWILIGCIGVLVLFQSVDVFMAYRAVLSSSPPRHAFRPLVDDVQDNDLLHMNKLMTDCLAQSETILSGRYMQSPLLRESLSDDILAEVMRCPEAEVFLPIGIRSYGYCEDAMAYVKFLETRAMPMWVYEIDFHIDGKMYSYHDLCPHTAVILMNHYWDGLPDRHDFPSTKKLILMPNVEMYELQASHYHRVDYVLAKTKDAYQRITQWYDRDDNNRRNTSVYYTSHTTSDPTVLAKEAAKVDPVTYTAAPRNWENLTFFHANGHSTLKNTIELLDCWSSRPDFPPISIYSSDGGSNDTYWRHLRDGRPMLNVQYHSGVFVTPPIYGKMMLETSAIVCPSISEGY
;
A
#
# COMPACT_ATOMS: atom_id res chain seq x y z
N MET A 1 18.29 -48.83 60.32
CA MET A 1 17.21 -47.99 60.91
C MET A 1 16.80 -46.98 59.86
N ASN A 2 15.70 -47.26 59.15
CA ASN A 2 15.07 -46.33 58.22
C ASN A 2 14.39 -45.24 59.03
N VAL A 3 14.90 -44.02 59.01
CA VAL A 3 14.21 -42.87 59.60
C VAL A 3 13.10 -42.46 58.62
N PRO A 4 11.81 -42.73 58.92
CA PRO A 4 10.73 -42.47 57.97
C PRO A 4 10.55 -40.97 57.74
N GLY A 5 10.89 -40.15 58.74
CA GLY A 5 10.69 -38.70 58.76
C GLY A 5 11.36 -37.93 57.61
N PHE A 6 12.59 -38.26 57.23
CA PHE A 6 13.33 -37.40 56.29
C PHE A 6 12.76 -37.41 54.86
N ARG A 7 12.28 -38.58 54.40
CA ARG A 7 11.63 -38.69 53.09
C ARG A 7 10.29 -37.95 53.04
N TRP A 8 9.51 -38.00 54.12
CA TRP A 8 8.23 -37.28 54.21
C TRP A 8 8.43 -35.76 54.31
N ILE A 9 9.50 -35.31 54.98
CA ILE A 9 9.87 -33.89 55.03
C ILE A 9 10.32 -33.42 53.63
N LEU A 10 11.14 -34.20 52.91
CA LEU A 10 11.61 -33.82 51.58
C LEU A 10 10.46 -33.77 50.55
N ILE A 11 9.54 -34.74 50.58
CA ILE A 11 8.33 -34.75 49.74
C ILE A 11 7.42 -33.58 50.11
N GLY A 12 7.30 -33.25 51.40
CA GLY A 12 6.59 -32.05 51.86
C GLY A 12 7.19 -30.76 51.32
N CYS A 13 8.52 -30.60 51.39
CA CYS A 13 9.22 -29.43 50.87
C CYS A 13 9.10 -29.30 49.35
N ILE A 14 9.23 -30.41 48.60
CA ILE A 14 9.05 -30.42 47.15
C ILE A 14 7.59 -30.12 46.78
N GLY A 15 6.61 -30.69 47.51
CA GLY A 15 5.19 -30.41 47.30
C GLY A 15 4.85 -28.94 47.54
N VAL A 16 5.42 -28.32 48.58
CA VAL A 16 5.26 -26.88 48.86
C VAL A 16 5.92 -26.05 47.76
N LEU A 17 7.12 -26.39 47.29
CA LEU A 17 7.78 -25.67 46.20
C LEU A 17 7.01 -25.75 44.87
N VAL A 18 6.46 -26.93 44.54
CA VAL A 18 5.63 -27.11 43.33
C VAL A 18 4.31 -26.35 43.46
N LEU A 19 3.72 -26.29 44.67
CA LEU A 19 2.55 -25.45 44.95
C LEU A 19 2.85 -23.97 44.80
N PHE A 20 3.98 -23.47 45.32
CA PHE A 20 4.39 -22.08 45.14
C PHE A 20 4.65 -21.76 43.67
N GLN A 21 5.38 -22.60 42.94
CA GLN A 21 5.65 -22.40 41.51
C GLN A 21 4.38 -22.46 40.67
N SER A 22 3.44 -23.36 40.98
CA SER A 22 2.17 -23.44 40.25
C SER A 22 1.24 -22.27 40.57
N VAL A 23 1.25 -21.74 41.80
CA VAL A 23 0.55 -20.50 42.16
C VAL A 23 1.17 -19.29 41.47
N ASP A 24 2.50 -19.18 41.42
CA ASP A 24 3.18 -18.08 40.71
C ASP A 24 2.92 -18.14 39.20
N VAL A 25 2.98 -19.33 38.59
CA VAL A 25 2.63 -19.53 37.17
C VAL A 25 1.16 -19.22 36.93
N PHE A 26 0.25 -19.64 37.82
CA PHE A 26 -1.18 -19.36 37.69
C PHE A 26 -1.49 -17.86 37.90
N MET A 27 -0.81 -17.19 38.82
CA MET A 27 -0.91 -15.75 39.05
C MET A 27 -0.33 -14.96 37.88
N ALA A 28 0.78 -15.40 37.29
CA ALA A 28 1.35 -14.82 36.06
C ALA A 28 0.42 -15.06 34.87
N TYR A 29 -0.17 -16.24 34.74
CA TYR A 29 -1.12 -16.56 33.67
C TYR A 29 -2.44 -15.77 33.82
N ARG A 30 -2.93 -15.58 35.06
CA ARG A 30 -4.05 -14.68 35.35
C ARG A 30 -3.69 -13.22 35.12
N ALA A 31 -2.47 -12.78 35.45
CA ALA A 31 -2.00 -11.44 35.13
C ALA A 31 -2.00 -11.22 33.62
N VAL A 32 -1.52 -12.18 32.82
CA VAL A 32 -1.54 -12.15 31.35
C VAL A 32 -2.96 -12.20 30.76
N LEU A 33 -3.88 -12.98 31.36
CA LEU A 33 -5.28 -13.05 30.91
C LEU A 33 -6.13 -11.85 31.37
N SER A 34 -5.76 -11.21 32.49
CA SER A 34 -6.41 -9.99 33.01
C SER A 34 -5.82 -8.71 32.43
N SER A 35 -4.56 -8.75 31.96
CA SER A 35 -3.99 -7.75 31.10
C SER A 35 -4.59 -7.98 29.71
N SER A 36 -5.76 -7.38 29.49
CA SER A 36 -5.97 -6.80 28.18
C SER A 36 -4.68 -6.02 27.88
N PRO A 37 -4.03 -6.20 26.71
CA PRO A 37 -2.99 -5.27 26.32
C PRO A 37 -3.59 -3.89 26.53
N PRO A 38 -2.85 -2.89 27.05
CA PRO A 38 -3.39 -1.55 27.06
C PRO A 38 -3.90 -1.35 25.64
N ARG A 39 -5.22 -1.19 25.50
CA ARG A 39 -5.74 -0.43 24.40
C ARG A 39 -5.05 0.89 24.65
N HIS A 40 -3.89 1.07 24.03
CA HIS A 40 -3.53 2.35 23.51
C HIS A 40 -4.78 2.70 22.71
N ALA A 41 -5.72 3.39 23.39
CA ALA A 41 -6.51 4.38 22.72
C ALA A 41 -5.45 5.08 21.88
N PHE A 42 -5.53 4.89 20.57
CA PHE A 42 -4.82 5.73 19.64
C PHE A 42 -5.11 7.13 20.16
N ARG A 43 -4.16 7.72 20.90
CA ARG A 43 -4.16 9.15 21.09
C ARG A 43 -4.03 9.60 19.65
N PRO A 44 -5.03 10.29 19.07
CA PRO A 44 -4.84 10.91 17.79
C PRO A 44 -3.53 11.66 17.93
N LEU A 45 -2.55 11.34 17.09
CA LEU A 45 -1.47 12.28 16.86
C LEU A 45 -2.21 13.57 16.52
N VAL A 46 -1.94 14.61 17.32
CA VAL A 46 -2.55 15.96 17.24
C VAL A 46 -3.14 16.18 15.84
N ASP A 47 -4.47 16.31 15.73
CA ASP A 47 -5.22 16.20 14.45
C ASP A 47 -4.52 16.93 13.28
N ASP A 48 -3.86 18.06 13.55
CA ASP A 48 -3.08 18.86 12.60
C ASP A 48 -1.89 18.14 11.94
N VAL A 49 -1.13 17.30 12.66
CA VAL A 49 0.02 16.55 12.10
C VAL A 49 -0.46 15.40 11.24
N GLN A 50 -1.51 14.70 11.68
CA GLN A 50 -2.10 13.59 10.94
C GLN A 50 -2.81 14.08 9.68
N ASP A 51 -3.53 15.20 9.74
CA ASP A 51 -4.18 15.80 8.58
C ASP A 51 -3.15 16.31 7.57
N ASN A 52 -2.03 16.91 8.01
CA ASN A 52 -0.96 17.31 7.11
C ASN A 52 -0.31 16.12 6.39
N ASP A 53 -0.13 14.99 7.09
CA ASP A 53 0.39 13.78 6.48
C ASP A 53 -0.55 13.19 5.43
N LEU A 54 -1.85 13.15 5.73
CA LEU A 54 -2.88 12.69 4.81
C LEU A 54 -3.04 13.63 3.61
N LEU A 55 -3.01 14.95 3.82
CA LEU A 55 -3.03 15.94 2.74
C LEU A 55 -1.81 15.79 1.83
N HIS A 56 -0.63 15.59 2.40
CA HIS A 56 0.56 15.37 1.62
C HIS A 56 0.51 14.06 0.81
N MET A 57 0.03 12.95 1.42
CA MET A 57 -0.20 11.70 0.69
C MET A 57 -1.15 11.89 -0.49
N ASN A 58 -2.28 12.56 -0.28
CA ASN A 58 -3.25 12.85 -1.35
C ASN A 58 -2.65 13.73 -2.47
N LYS A 59 -1.79 14.69 -2.12
CA LYS A 59 -1.07 15.53 -3.10
C LYS A 59 -0.10 14.68 -3.94
N LEU A 60 0.72 13.85 -3.29
CA LEU A 60 1.65 12.93 -3.96
C LEU A 60 0.90 11.98 -4.90
N MET A 61 -0.25 11.45 -4.47
CA MET A 61 -1.12 10.64 -5.32
C MET A 61 -1.60 11.40 -6.56
N THR A 62 -2.08 12.63 -6.38
CA THR A 62 -2.54 13.48 -7.48
C THR A 62 -1.42 13.75 -8.48
N ASP A 63 -0.22 14.06 -7.98
CA ASP A 63 0.95 14.34 -8.84
C ASP A 63 1.44 13.10 -9.59
N CYS A 64 1.41 11.94 -8.93
CA CYS A 64 1.74 10.66 -9.57
C CYS A 64 0.75 10.31 -10.69
N LEU A 65 -0.55 10.49 -10.44
CA LEU A 65 -1.62 10.20 -11.40
C LEU A 65 -1.67 11.18 -12.59
N ALA A 66 -0.97 12.32 -12.52
CA ALA A 66 -0.84 13.22 -13.66
C ALA A 66 -0.04 12.61 -14.83
N GLN A 67 0.55 11.41 -14.66
CA GLN A 67 1.26 10.63 -15.68
C GLN A 67 2.34 11.42 -16.43
N SER A 68 2.99 12.36 -15.76
CA SER A 68 4.15 13.07 -16.28
C SER A 68 5.45 12.33 -15.94
N GLU A 69 6.48 12.42 -16.78
CA GLU A 69 7.82 11.91 -16.46
C GLU A 69 8.52 12.85 -15.47
N THR A 70 8.10 12.81 -14.22
CA THR A 70 8.53 13.76 -13.18
C THR A 70 9.28 13.09 -12.04
N ILE A 71 10.24 13.83 -11.47
CA ILE A 71 10.74 13.56 -10.12
C ILE A 71 9.67 14.02 -9.13
N LEU A 72 9.18 13.08 -8.30
CA LEU A 72 8.22 13.37 -7.23
C LEU A 72 8.95 13.31 -5.91
N SER A 73 9.21 14.47 -5.29
CA SER A 73 9.91 14.54 -4.01
C SER A 73 8.94 14.28 -2.84
N GLY A 74 9.37 13.51 -1.86
CA GLY A 74 8.68 13.32 -0.59
C GLY A 74 8.84 14.49 0.38
N ARG A 75 9.49 15.58 -0.05
CA ARG A 75 9.49 16.84 0.72
C ARG A 75 8.12 17.50 0.64
N TYR A 76 7.64 17.98 1.79
CA TYR A 76 6.29 18.52 1.93
C TYR A 76 5.98 19.60 0.89
N MET A 77 4.92 19.36 0.10
CA MET A 77 4.39 20.29 -0.91
C MET A 77 5.40 20.77 -1.96
N GLN A 78 6.45 19.98 -2.24
CA GLN A 78 7.37 20.27 -3.33
C GLN A 78 6.67 20.05 -4.69
N SER A 79 6.85 20.98 -5.63
CA SER A 79 6.35 20.80 -7.00
C SER A 79 7.12 19.67 -7.73
N PRO A 80 6.45 18.85 -8.53
CA PRO A 80 7.10 17.88 -9.42
C PRO A 80 8.12 18.56 -10.35
N LEU A 81 9.27 17.93 -10.56
CA LEU A 81 10.30 18.41 -11.49
C LEU A 81 10.23 17.61 -12.79
N LEU A 82 10.07 18.31 -13.91
CA LEU A 82 10.10 17.73 -15.25
C LEU A 82 11.53 17.73 -15.79
N ARG A 83 11.74 17.03 -16.91
CA ARG A 83 13.01 17.07 -17.64
C ARG A 83 13.37 18.48 -18.10
N GLU A 84 12.37 19.31 -18.39
CA GLU A 84 12.51 20.70 -18.84
C GLU A 84 12.60 21.71 -17.67
N SER A 85 12.54 21.25 -16.42
CA SER A 85 12.74 22.12 -15.25
C SER A 85 14.16 22.69 -15.24
N LEU A 86 14.38 23.73 -14.43
CA LEU A 86 15.70 24.37 -14.32
C LEU A 86 16.74 23.33 -13.88
N SER A 87 17.87 23.27 -14.60
CA SER A 87 18.91 22.28 -14.35
C SER A 87 19.44 22.32 -12.91
N ASP A 88 19.51 23.52 -12.31
CA ASP A 88 19.95 23.70 -10.93
C ASP A 88 18.96 23.08 -9.94
N ASP A 89 17.65 23.18 -10.19
CA ASP A 89 16.62 22.57 -9.34
C ASP A 89 16.64 21.04 -9.44
N ILE A 90 16.82 20.51 -10.66
CA ILE A 90 16.97 19.07 -10.89
C ILE A 90 18.22 18.56 -10.18
N LEU A 91 19.35 19.24 -10.36
CA LEU A 91 20.62 18.86 -9.74
C LEU A 91 20.54 18.94 -8.21
N ALA A 92 19.97 20.01 -7.66
CA ALA A 92 19.79 20.17 -6.22
C ALA A 92 18.90 19.08 -5.63
N GLU A 93 17.84 18.67 -6.33
CA GLU A 93 17.08 17.50 -5.91
C GLU A 93 17.96 16.25 -5.99
N VAL A 94 18.51 15.92 -7.16
CA VAL A 94 19.31 14.70 -7.41
C VAL A 94 20.41 14.51 -6.37
N MET A 95 21.18 15.56 -6.05
CA MET A 95 22.28 15.54 -5.08
C MET A 95 21.87 15.27 -3.63
N ARG A 96 20.58 15.19 -3.31
CA ARG A 96 20.10 14.80 -1.98
C ARG A 96 20.47 13.36 -1.60
N CYS A 97 20.62 12.47 -2.58
CA CYS A 97 21.03 11.07 -2.44
C CYS A 97 20.47 10.35 -1.18
N PRO A 98 19.14 10.14 -1.10
CA PRO A 98 18.52 9.41 0.02
C PRO A 98 19.02 7.97 0.11
N GLU A 99 18.75 7.26 1.22
CA GLU A 99 19.18 5.87 1.41
C GLU A 99 18.60 4.91 0.35
N ALA A 100 17.35 5.14 -0.04
CA ALA A 100 16.67 4.42 -1.10
C ALA A 100 15.75 5.37 -1.86
N GLU A 101 15.44 5.10 -3.11
CA GLU A 101 14.46 5.85 -3.92
C GLU A 101 13.59 4.93 -4.75
N VAL A 102 12.41 5.39 -5.16
CA VAL A 102 11.47 4.59 -5.95
C VAL A 102 11.72 4.82 -7.43
N PHE A 103 12.08 3.79 -8.18
CA PHE A 103 12.02 3.86 -9.64
C PHE A 103 10.55 3.75 -10.07
N LEU A 104 10.05 4.79 -10.73
CA LEU A 104 8.65 4.89 -11.14
C LEU A 104 8.53 5.34 -12.60
N PRO A 105 8.58 4.39 -13.56
CA PRO A 105 8.42 4.71 -14.96
C PRO A 105 7.01 5.18 -15.29
N ILE A 106 6.87 5.97 -16.35
CA ILE A 106 5.58 6.57 -16.76
C ILE A 106 4.51 5.53 -17.06
N GLY A 107 4.89 4.39 -17.64
CA GLY A 107 3.97 3.36 -18.11
C GLY A 107 3.13 2.70 -17.01
N ILE A 108 3.49 2.87 -15.73
CA ILE A 108 2.82 2.21 -14.62
C ILE A 108 2.10 3.16 -13.67
N ARG A 109 2.20 4.48 -13.88
CA ARG A 109 1.56 5.49 -13.04
C ARG A 109 0.03 5.37 -13.14
N SER A 110 -0.52 4.72 -12.13
CA SER A 110 -1.93 4.33 -12.01
C SER A 110 -2.30 4.32 -10.53
N TYR A 111 -3.59 4.23 -10.19
CA TYR A 111 -4.02 4.22 -8.78
C TYR A 111 -3.28 3.16 -7.95
N GLY A 112 -3.13 1.93 -8.45
CA GLY A 112 -2.42 0.86 -7.71
C GLY A 112 -0.96 1.21 -7.43
N TYR A 113 -0.16 1.47 -8.47
CA TYR A 113 1.27 1.71 -8.31
C TYR A 113 1.59 3.07 -7.70
N CYS A 114 0.75 4.09 -7.90
CA CYS A 114 0.91 5.37 -7.22
C CYS A 114 0.65 5.23 -5.72
N GLU A 115 -0.39 4.50 -5.29
CA GLU A 115 -0.64 4.24 -3.86
C GLU A 115 0.56 3.55 -3.22
N ASP A 116 1.07 2.50 -3.88
CA ASP A 116 2.24 1.78 -3.42
C ASP A 116 3.49 2.68 -3.34
N ALA A 117 3.83 3.37 -4.43
CA ALA A 117 5.06 4.15 -4.54
C ALA A 117 5.05 5.37 -3.60
N MET A 118 3.93 6.11 -3.54
CA MET A 118 3.87 7.37 -2.80
C MET A 118 3.96 7.16 -1.29
N ALA A 119 3.53 6.01 -0.79
CA ALA A 119 3.76 5.63 0.60
C ALA A 119 5.27 5.59 0.91
N TYR A 120 6.07 4.92 0.07
CA TYR A 120 7.53 4.91 0.25
C TYR A 120 8.14 6.29 0.06
N VAL A 121 7.73 7.04 -0.96
CA VAL A 121 8.22 8.41 -1.20
C VAL A 121 8.02 9.29 0.03
N LYS A 122 6.83 9.27 0.64
CA LYS A 122 6.55 10.06 1.84
C LYS A 122 7.33 9.57 3.06
N PHE A 123 7.17 8.30 3.44
CA PHE A 123 7.59 7.82 4.75
C PHE A 123 9.07 7.44 4.84
N LEU A 124 9.73 7.23 3.69
CA LEU A 124 11.21 7.16 3.63
C LEU A 124 11.84 8.53 3.35
N GLU A 125 11.03 9.60 3.31
CA GLU A 125 11.46 10.95 2.94
C GLU A 125 12.28 10.96 1.64
N THR A 126 11.89 10.14 0.68
CA THR A 126 12.64 9.90 -0.55
C THR A 126 11.96 10.58 -1.74
N ARG A 127 12.09 10.03 -2.95
CA ARG A 127 11.54 10.52 -4.19
C ARG A 127 11.22 9.38 -5.13
N ALA A 128 10.27 9.60 -6.02
CA ALA A 128 10.07 8.75 -7.19
C ALA A 128 10.86 9.32 -8.37
N MET A 129 11.62 8.46 -9.03
CA MET A 129 12.54 8.80 -10.11
C MET A 129 12.07 8.22 -11.44
N PRO A 130 11.94 9.04 -12.49
CA PRO A 130 11.69 8.57 -13.85
C PRO A 130 12.97 8.08 -14.52
N MET A 131 12.84 7.31 -15.61
CA MET A 131 13.98 6.73 -16.34
C MET A 131 14.98 7.79 -16.81
N TRP A 132 14.50 8.95 -17.30
CA TRP A 132 15.39 9.97 -17.87
C TRP A 132 16.45 10.49 -16.89
N VAL A 133 16.23 10.42 -15.58
CA VAL A 133 17.25 10.85 -14.60
C VAL A 133 18.47 9.93 -14.64
N TYR A 134 18.26 8.64 -14.89
CA TYR A 134 19.32 7.65 -15.05
C TYR A 134 19.99 7.72 -16.43
N GLU A 135 19.44 8.50 -17.37
CA GLU A 135 19.92 8.62 -18.75
C GLU A 135 20.72 9.89 -19.03
N ILE A 136 20.53 10.94 -18.24
CA ILE A 136 21.19 12.23 -18.47
C ILE A 136 22.54 12.31 -17.75
N ASP A 137 23.44 13.12 -18.32
CA ASP A 137 24.67 13.54 -17.68
C ASP A 137 24.46 14.87 -16.94
N PHE A 138 24.93 14.93 -15.72
CA PHE A 138 24.94 16.14 -14.89
C PHE A 138 26.27 16.88 -15.06
N HIS A 139 26.20 18.16 -15.40
CA HIS A 139 27.39 19.00 -15.60
C HIS A 139 27.65 19.84 -14.35
N ILE A 140 28.74 19.56 -13.64
CA ILE A 140 29.15 20.26 -12.42
C ILE A 140 30.60 20.71 -12.59
N ASP A 141 30.86 22.02 -12.51
CA ASP A 141 32.19 22.61 -12.65
C ASP A 141 32.97 22.15 -13.90
N GLY A 142 32.26 22.01 -15.02
CA GLY A 142 32.84 21.57 -16.31
C GLY A 142 33.15 20.07 -16.39
N LYS A 143 32.77 19.27 -15.38
CA LYS A 143 32.84 17.81 -15.40
C LYS A 143 31.45 17.21 -15.57
N MET A 144 31.40 16.03 -16.18
CA MET A 144 30.17 15.26 -16.37
C MET A 144 30.11 14.15 -15.33
N TYR A 145 28.92 13.95 -14.76
CA TYR A 145 28.62 12.89 -13.80
C TYR A 145 27.33 12.20 -14.21
N SER A 146 27.32 10.87 -14.22
CA SER A 146 26.08 10.12 -14.29
C SER A 146 25.33 10.22 -12.95
N TYR A 147 24.05 9.83 -12.95
CA TYR A 147 23.30 9.68 -11.70
C TYR A 147 24.03 8.76 -10.69
N HIS A 148 24.64 7.68 -11.18
CA HIS A 148 25.31 6.70 -10.34
C HIS A 148 26.63 7.21 -9.75
N ASP A 149 27.27 8.18 -10.38
CA ASP A 149 28.44 8.88 -9.82
C ASP A 149 28.04 9.83 -8.69
N LEU A 150 26.89 10.51 -8.83
CA LEU A 150 26.39 11.45 -7.82
C LEU A 150 25.86 10.72 -6.57
N CYS A 151 25.08 9.67 -6.76
CA CYS A 151 24.43 8.93 -5.68
C CYS A 151 24.85 7.44 -5.69
N PRO A 152 26.13 7.11 -5.42
CA PRO A 152 26.63 5.74 -5.55
C PRO A 152 25.96 4.76 -4.57
N HIS A 153 25.55 5.23 -3.40
CA HIS A 153 25.03 4.40 -2.30
C HIS A 153 23.51 4.38 -2.17
N THR A 154 22.78 5.23 -2.88
CA THR A 154 21.32 5.20 -2.90
C THR A 154 20.83 3.89 -3.50
N ALA A 155 20.03 3.13 -2.75
CA ALA A 155 19.37 1.92 -3.23
C ALA A 155 18.19 2.27 -4.15
N VAL A 156 17.82 1.36 -5.05
CA VAL A 156 16.68 1.54 -5.96
C VAL A 156 15.57 0.57 -5.58
N ILE A 157 14.39 1.09 -5.26
CA ILE A 157 13.15 0.35 -5.05
C ILE A 157 12.50 0.16 -6.42
N LEU A 158 12.32 -1.09 -6.80
CA LEU A 158 11.72 -1.53 -8.05
C LEU A 158 10.31 -2.06 -7.79
N MET A 159 9.35 -1.53 -8.55
CA MET A 159 7.93 -1.83 -8.39
C MET A 159 7.56 -3.08 -9.19
N ASN A 160 7.21 -4.16 -8.49
CA ASN A 160 6.82 -5.43 -9.07
C ASN A 160 7.84 -5.90 -10.14
N HIS A 161 7.41 -6.15 -11.39
CA HIS A 161 8.27 -6.54 -12.52
C HIS A 161 8.63 -5.37 -13.45
N TYR A 162 8.18 -4.14 -13.14
CA TYR A 162 8.31 -2.97 -14.02
C TYR A 162 9.65 -2.26 -13.82
N TRP A 163 10.71 -2.93 -14.24
CA TRP A 163 12.08 -2.46 -14.04
C TRP A 163 12.61 -1.69 -15.25
N ASP A 164 11.92 -1.75 -16.39
CA ASP A 164 12.25 -1.10 -17.66
C ASP A 164 13.72 -1.24 -18.08
N GLY A 165 14.34 -2.36 -17.72
CA GLY A 165 15.75 -2.63 -17.98
C GLY A 165 16.73 -1.74 -17.21
N LEU A 166 16.29 -0.95 -16.23
CA LEU A 166 17.15 -0.07 -15.44
C LEU A 166 18.35 -0.84 -14.84
N PRO A 167 18.17 -2.00 -14.18
CA PRO A 167 19.30 -2.77 -13.66
C PRO A 167 20.18 -3.42 -14.73
N ASP A 168 19.70 -3.53 -15.98
CA ASP A 168 20.37 -4.17 -17.12
C ASP A 168 21.22 -3.19 -17.96
N ARG A 169 21.15 -1.90 -17.64
CA ARG A 169 21.96 -0.90 -18.34
C ARG A 169 23.45 -1.15 -18.11
N HIS A 170 24.25 -0.85 -19.13
CA HIS A 170 25.70 -1.03 -19.11
C HIS A 170 26.42 -0.17 -18.05
N ASP A 171 25.84 0.96 -17.69
CA ASP A 171 26.33 1.92 -16.69
C ASP A 171 25.77 1.67 -15.29
N PHE A 172 24.87 0.68 -15.11
CA PHE A 172 24.31 0.35 -13.82
C PHE A 172 25.35 -0.37 -12.94
N PRO A 173 25.77 0.19 -11.79
CA PRO A 173 26.82 -0.42 -10.99
C PRO A 173 26.38 -1.77 -10.39
N SER A 174 27.22 -2.80 -10.52
CA SER A 174 26.95 -4.12 -9.94
C SER A 174 26.87 -4.12 -8.41
N THR A 175 27.41 -3.07 -7.77
CA THR A 175 27.38 -2.83 -6.32
C THR A 175 26.13 -2.09 -5.85
N LYS A 176 25.33 -1.54 -6.77
CA LYS A 176 24.11 -0.81 -6.46
C LYS A 176 23.10 -1.75 -5.79
N LYS A 177 22.52 -1.29 -4.67
CA LYS A 177 21.54 -2.07 -3.92
C LYS A 177 20.17 -1.99 -4.57
N LEU A 178 19.52 -3.14 -4.70
CA LEU A 178 18.18 -3.26 -5.26
C LEU A 178 17.18 -3.74 -4.21
N ILE A 179 16.03 -3.10 -4.17
CA ILE A 179 14.92 -3.40 -3.27
C ILE A 179 13.72 -3.77 -4.15
N LEU A 180 13.12 -4.94 -3.96
CA LEU A 180 11.89 -5.32 -4.64
C LEU A 180 10.69 -4.99 -3.76
N MET A 181 9.71 -4.27 -4.32
CA MET A 181 8.36 -4.20 -3.76
C MET A 181 7.44 -5.08 -4.62
N PRO A 182 7.08 -6.30 -4.19
CA PRO A 182 6.30 -7.22 -5.00
C PRO A 182 4.80 -7.02 -4.82
N ASN A 183 4.08 -7.16 -5.94
CA ASN A 183 2.65 -7.46 -5.93
C ASN A 183 2.52 -8.97 -6.13
N VAL A 184 2.52 -9.72 -5.03
CA VAL A 184 2.60 -11.20 -5.03
C VAL A 184 1.37 -11.88 -5.64
N GLU A 185 0.27 -11.16 -5.73
CA GLU A 185 -0.98 -11.58 -6.35
C GLU A 185 -0.90 -11.59 -7.89
N MET A 186 0.10 -10.89 -8.43
CA MET A 186 0.43 -10.83 -9.85
C MET A 186 1.43 -11.94 -10.20
N TYR A 187 1.16 -12.71 -11.26
CA TYR A 187 1.93 -13.90 -11.66
C TYR A 187 3.18 -13.59 -12.49
N GLU A 188 3.46 -12.31 -12.74
CA GLU A 188 4.53 -11.83 -13.62
C GLU A 188 5.92 -11.86 -12.95
N LEU A 189 5.98 -11.86 -11.61
CA LEU A 189 7.24 -11.96 -10.89
C LEU A 189 7.85 -13.37 -10.99
N GLN A 190 8.94 -13.47 -11.74
CA GLN A 190 9.77 -14.67 -11.86
C GLN A 190 10.85 -14.76 -10.77
N ALA A 191 11.38 -15.98 -10.57
CA ALA A 191 12.50 -16.26 -9.66
C ALA A 191 13.73 -15.37 -9.90
N SER A 192 14.00 -15.01 -11.16
CA SER A 192 15.11 -14.13 -11.54
C SER A 192 15.04 -12.75 -10.88
N HIS A 193 13.84 -12.20 -10.67
CA HIS A 193 13.66 -10.92 -9.97
C HIS A 193 14.08 -11.06 -8.50
N TYR A 194 13.59 -12.10 -7.82
CA TYR A 194 13.90 -12.36 -6.42
C TYR A 194 15.37 -12.71 -6.21
N HIS A 195 16.02 -13.43 -7.13
CA HIS A 195 17.44 -13.75 -7.06
C HIS A 195 18.36 -12.53 -7.24
N ARG A 196 17.85 -11.44 -7.82
CA ARG A 196 18.66 -10.26 -8.20
C ARG A 196 18.67 -9.16 -7.14
N VAL A 197 17.70 -9.11 -6.25
CA VAL A 197 17.56 -8.04 -5.25
C VAL A 197 18.25 -8.33 -3.94
N ASP A 198 18.63 -7.28 -3.22
CA ASP A 198 19.22 -7.36 -1.88
C ASP A 198 18.17 -7.35 -0.78
N TYR A 199 17.01 -6.75 -1.05
CA TYR A 199 15.90 -6.65 -0.10
C TYR A 199 14.54 -6.84 -0.77
N VAL A 200 13.57 -7.34 -0.01
CA VAL A 200 12.16 -7.44 -0.44
C VAL A 200 11.24 -6.80 0.60
N LEU A 201 10.34 -5.91 0.17
CA LEU A 201 9.36 -5.21 1.01
C LEU A 201 7.98 -5.85 0.86
N ALA A 202 7.64 -6.78 1.75
CA ALA A 202 6.36 -7.48 1.72
C ALA A 202 5.26 -6.68 2.44
N LYS A 203 4.23 -6.28 1.69
CA LYS A 203 3.09 -5.47 2.17
C LYS A 203 2.15 -6.22 3.10
N THR A 204 1.97 -7.53 2.88
CA THR A 204 1.08 -8.38 3.69
C THR A 204 1.86 -9.43 4.46
N LYS A 205 1.26 -9.90 5.55
CA LYS A 205 1.84 -11.00 6.35
C LYS A 205 1.93 -12.30 5.55
N ASP A 206 0.95 -12.60 4.71
CA ASP A 206 0.95 -13.78 3.84
C ASP A 206 2.08 -13.70 2.81
N ALA A 207 2.25 -12.55 2.14
CA ALA A 207 3.37 -12.30 1.23
C ALA A 207 4.71 -12.49 1.94
N TYR A 208 4.89 -11.88 3.12
CA TYR A 208 6.11 -11.99 3.92
C TYR A 208 6.45 -13.46 4.22
N GLN A 209 5.47 -14.24 4.66
CA GLN A 209 5.65 -15.66 4.99
C GLN A 209 6.03 -16.47 3.75
N ARG A 210 5.31 -16.31 2.63
CA ARG A 210 5.56 -17.07 1.40
C ARG A 210 6.91 -16.74 0.78
N ILE A 211 7.27 -15.45 0.71
CA ILE A 211 8.55 -15.01 0.15
C ILE A 211 9.70 -15.50 1.03
N THR A 212 9.59 -15.37 2.36
CA THR A 212 10.60 -15.88 3.29
C THR A 212 10.79 -17.39 3.13
N GLN A 213 9.70 -18.16 3.15
CA GLN A 213 9.74 -19.61 2.92
C GLN A 213 10.30 -19.99 1.54
N TRP A 214 10.15 -19.12 0.53
CA TRP A 214 10.73 -19.35 -0.78
C TRP A 214 12.26 -19.14 -0.76
N TYR A 215 12.75 -18.09 -0.10
CA TYR A 215 14.20 -17.85 0.09
C TYR A 215 14.87 -18.89 0.99
N ASP A 216 14.14 -19.49 1.94
CA ASP A 216 14.65 -20.55 2.82
C ASP A 216 14.92 -21.88 2.08
N ARG A 217 14.43 -22.03 0.84
CA ARG A 217 14.71 -23.23 0.02
C ARG A 217 16.11 -23.14 -0.57
N ASP A 218 16.73 -24.32 -0.75
CA ASP A 218 18.05 -24.44 -1.35
C ASP A 218 18.13 -23.68 -2.68
N ASP A 219 19.22 -22.94 -2.86
CA ASP A 219 19.57 -22.20 -4.07
C ASP A 219 18.69 -20.95 -4.38
N ASN A 220 17.71 -20.62 -3.53
CA ASN A 220 16.88 -19.43 -3.74
C ASN A 220 17.46 -18.14 -3.13
N ASN A 221 18.35 -18.21 -2.13
CA ASN A 221 18.93 -17.03 -1.49
C ASN A 221 20.43 -16.83 -1.77
N ARG A 222 20.81 -16.76 -3.05
CA ARG A 222 22.20 -16.61 -3.48
C ARG A 222 22.84 -15.26 -3.10
N ARG A 223 22.01 -14.24 -2.88
CA ARG A 223 22.43 -12.86 -2.57
C ARG A 223 22.36 -12.50 -1.08
N ASN A 224 21.98 -13.45 -0.21
CA ASN A 224 21.68 -13.16 1.19
C ASN A 224 20.62 -12.04 1.33
N THR A 225 19.62 -12.09 0.46
CA THR A 225 18.46 -11.20 0.42
C THR A 225 17.69 -11.26 1.72
N SER A 226 17.29 -10.11 2.24
CA SER A 226 16.45 -9.99 3.43
C SER A 226 15.02 -9.57 3.07
N VAL A 227 14.03 -10.21 3.69
CA VAL A 227 12.60 -9.90 3.51
C VAL A 227 12.12 -9.10 4.71
N TYR A 228 11.45 -7.98 4.49
CA TYR A 228 10.85 -7.15 5.52
C TYR A 228 9.34 -7.13 5.37
N TYR A 229 8.63 -7.31 6.48
CA TYR A 229 7.20 -7.02 6.54
C TYR A 229 7.01 -5.53 6.83
N THR A 230 6.49 -4.78 5.85
CA THR A 230 6.36 -3.32 5.96
C THR A 230 4.97 -2.85 6.35
N SER A 231 3.96 -3.73 6.29
CA SER A 231 2.55 -3.29 6.19
C SER A 231 2.35 -2.33 5.00
N HIS A 232 1.20 -1.69 4.90
CA HIS A 232 0.93 -0.70 3.86
C HIS A 232 0.01 0.41 4.37
N THR A 233 0.11 1.59 3.76
CA THR A 233 -0.74 2.75 4.01
C THR A 233 -1.06 3.43 2.69
N THR A 234 -2.19 4.11 2.63
CA THR A 234 -2.79 4.64 1.41
C THR A 234 -3.24 6.09 1.63
N SER A 235 -3.49 6.82 0.54
CA SER A 235 -4.15 8.12 0.61
C SER A 235 -5.56 8.02 1.20
N ASP A 236 -6.02 9.11 1.83
CA ASP A 236 -7.37 9.20 2.38
C ASP A 236 -8.14 10.33 1.68
N PRO A 237 -8.95 10.01 0.65
CA PRO A 237 -9.71 11.03 -0.09
C PRO A 237 -10.80 11.68 0.78
N THR A 238 -11.17 11.12 1.94
CA THR A 238 -12.15 11.74 2.84
C THR A 238 -11.64 13.03 3.46
N VAL A 239 -10.31 13.18 3.62
CA VAL A 239 -9.69 14.43 4.06
C VAL A 239 -9.88 15.52 2.99
N LEU A 240 -9.72 15.17 1.71
CA LEU A 240 -9.95 16.11 0.61
C LEU A 240 -11.40 16.57 0.54
N ALA A 241 -12.35 15.68 0.83
CA ALA A 241 -13.77 16.04 0.92
C ALA A 241 -14.02 17.07 2.04
N LYS A 242 -13.41 16.86 3.21
CA LYS A 242 -13.52 17.79 4.36
C LYS A 242 -12.89 19.15 4.05
N GLU A 243 -11.72 19.19 3.42
CA GLU A 243 -11.10 20.46 3.00
C GLU A 243 -11.95 21.19 1.95
N ALA A 244 -12.46 20.47 0.95
CA ALA A 244 -13.32 21.04 -0.07
C ALA A 244 -14.62 21.60 0.53
N ALA A 245 -15.18 20.95 1.56
CA ALA A 245 -16.37 21.42 2.27
C ALA A 245 -16.16 22.72 3.04
N LYS A 246 -14.92 23.07 3.43
CA LYS A 246 -14.63 24.39 4.03
C LYS A 246 -14.80 25.54 3.03
N VAL A 247 -14.60 25.26 1.74
CA VAL A 247 -14.67 26.25 0.64
C VAL A 247 -16.06 26.24 -0.02
N ASP A 248 -16.59 25.05 -0.30
CA ASP A 248 -17.93 24.84 -0.86
C ASP A 248 -18.70 23.80 -0.03
N PRO A 249 -19.36 24.24 1.06
CA PRO A 249 -20.12 23.36 1.92
C PRO A 249 -21.31 22.70 1.23
N VAL A 250 -21.89 23.32 0.20
CA VAL A 250 -23.10 22.82 -0.47
C VAL A 250 -22.77 21.55 -1.26
N THR A 251 -21.64 21.55 -1.96
CA THR A 251 -21.25 20.42 -2.81
C THR A 251 -20.59 19.30 -2.00
N TYR A 252 -19.74 19.63 -1.04
CA TYR A 252 -18.80 18.66 -0.45
C TYR A 252 -19.14 18.17 0.96
N THR A 253 -20.10 18.78 1.66
CA THR A 253 -20.52 18.28 2.97
C THR A 253 -21.18 16.91 2.81
N ALA A 254 -20.56 15.89 3.41
CA ALA A 254 -21.09 14.53 3.41
C ALA A 254 -22.32 14.42 4.33
N ALA A 255 -23.38 13.80 3.83
CA ALA A 255 -24.50 13.38 4.66
C ALA A 255 -24.06 12.30 5.68
N PRO A 256 -24.72 12.21 6.85
CA PRO A 256 -24.48 11.12 7.79
C PRO A 256 -24.80 9.76 7.17
N ARG A 257 -24.00 8.73 7.51
CA ARG A 257 -24.29 7.35 7.11
C ARG A 257 -25.64 6.90 7.65
N ASN A 258 -26.44 6.28 6.79
CA ASN A 258 -27.74 5.74 7.16
C ASN A 258 -27.65 4.23 7.44
N TRP A 259 -27.67 3.85 8.72
CA TRP A 259 -27.61 2.44 9.13
C TRP A 259 -28.97 1.74 9.13
N GLU A 260 -30.07 2.49 9.01
CA GLU A 260 -31.43 1.93 8.90
C GLU A 260 -31.73 1.52 7.45
N ASN A 261 -31.34 2.36 6.50
CA ASN A 261 -31.43 2.12 5.07
C ASN A 261 -30.02 2.02 4.48
N LEU A 262 -29.46 0.81 4.52
CA LEU A 262 -28.09 0.54 4.08
C LEU A 262 -27.87 0.91 2.61
N THR A 263 -26.70 1.46 2.33
CA THR A 263 -26.20 1.73 0.99
C THR A 263 -24.82 1.11 0.80
N PHE A 264 -24.58 0.59 -0.39
CA PHE A 264 -23.33 -0.05 -0.75
C PHE A 264 -22.61 0.73 -1.86
N PHE A 265 -21.29 0.68 -1.84
CA PHE A 265 -20.43 1.27 -2.85
C PHE A 265 -19.42 0.24 -3.35
N HIS A 266 -19.17 0.21 -4.66
CA HIS A 266 -18.11 -0.57 -5.27
C HIS A 266 -17.47 0.22 -6.40
N ALA A 267 -16.14 0.15 -6.50
CA ALA A 267 -15.38 0.71 -7.60
C ALA A 267 -14.24 -0.24 -7.99
N ASN A 268 -14.09 -0.51 -9.27
CA ASN A 268 -13.00 -1.35 -9.78
C ASN A 268 -12.08 -0.65 -10.79
N GLY A 269 -12.41 0.58 -11.20
CA GLY A 269 -11.68 1.26 -12.27
C GLY A 269 -11.66 0.42 -13.53
N HIS A 270 -10.47 0.13 -14.07
CA HIS A 270 -10.30 -0.72 -15.25
C HIS A 270 -10.04 -2.20 -14.93
N SER A 271 -9.96 -2.58 -13.65
CA SER A 271 -9.52 -3.93 -13.27
C SER A 271 -10.65 -4.95 -13.39
N THR A 272 -10.38 -6.02 -14.13
CA THR A 272 -11.27 -7.19 -14.25
C THR A 272 -11.14 -8.14 -13.07
N LEU A 273 -10.13 -7.99 -12.22
CA LEU A 273 -9.87 -8.87 -11.07
C LEU A 273 -10.68 -8.51 -9.82
N LYS A 274 -11.43 -7.41 -9.87
CA LYS A 274 -12.29 -6.93 -8.76
C LYS A 274 -13.65 -7.62 -8.68
N ASN A 275 -13.89 -8.61 -9.56
CA ASN A 275 -15.08 -9.50 -9.54
C ASN A 275 -16.41 -8.75 -9.69
N THR A 276 -16.40 -7.64 -10.44
CA THR A 276 -17.55 -6.76 -10.64
C THR A 276 -18.69 -7.44 -11.41
N ILE A 277 -18.37 -8.40 -12.28
CA ILE A 277 -19.36 -9.18 -13.05
C ILE A 277 -20.22 -10.00 -12.09
N GLU A 278 -19.58 -10.71 -11.16
CA GLU A 278 -20.22 -11.54 -10.14
C GLU A 278 -21.04 -10.69 -9.18
N LEU A 279 -20.57 -9.48 -8.87
CA LEU A 279 -21.32 -8.51 -8.08
C LEU A 279 -22.61 -8.10 -8.79
N LEU A 280 -22.54 -7.78 -10.10
CA LEU A 280 -23.70 -7.43 -10.92
C LEU A 280 -24.70 -8.60 -11.03
N ASP A 281 -24.20 -9.82 -11.27
CA ASP A 281 -25.04 -11.01 -11.33
C ASP A 281 -25.75 -11.28 -10.00
N CYS A 282 -25.04 -11.11 -8.87
CA CYS A 282 -25.59 -11.26 -7.53
C CYS A 282 -26.71 -10.25 -7.28
N TRP A 283 -26.47 -8.96 -7.52
CA TRP A 283 -27.48 -7.91 -7.32
C TRP A 283 -28.67 -8.05 -8.27
N SER A 284 -28.46 -8.47 -9.52
CA SER A 284 -29.53 -8.78 -10.47
C SER A 284 -30.46 -9.88 -9.95
N SER A 285 -29.90 -10.90 -9.29
CA SER A 285 -30.69 -11.98 -8.70
C SER A 285 -31.44 -11.61 -7.42
N ARG A 286 -31.14 -10.44 -6.83
CA ARG A 286 -31.66 -10.00 -5.52
C ARG A 286 -32.22 -8.58 -5.58
N PRO A 287 -33.44 -8.39 -6.13
CA PRO A 287 -34.13 -7.10 -6.13
C PRO A 287 -34.42 -6.56 -4.72
N ASP A 288 -34.41 -7.43 -3.72
CA ASP A 288 -34.60 -7.10 -2.30
C ASP A 288 -33.32 -6.55 -1.63
N PHE A 289 -32.16 -6.62 -2.28
CA PHE A 289 -30.93 -6.06 -1.72
C PHE A 289 -30.96 -4.53 -1.64
N PRO A 290 -30.27 -3.95 -0.64
CA PRO A 290 -30.16 -2.51 -0.54
C PRO A 290 -29.44 -1.90 -1.76
N PRO A 291 -29.64 -0.59 -2.03
CA PRO A 291 -29.05 0.07 -3.18
C PRO A 291 -27.52 -0.01 -3.18
N ILE A 292 -26.95 -0.23 -4.36
CA ILE A 292 -25.50 -0.18 -4.59
C ILE A 292 -25.15 0.80 -5.71
N SER A 293 -24.13 1.63 -5.49
CA SER A 293 -23.49 2.42 -6.55
C SER A 293 -22.22 1.72 -7.02
N ILE A 294 -22.12 1.48 -8.33
CA ILE A 294 -21.03 0.75 -8.96
C ILE A 294 -20.35 1.64 -9.99
N TYR A 295 -19.06 1.91 -9.79
CA TYR A 295 -18.20 2.64 -10.72
C TYR A 295 -17.23 1.69 -11.41
N SER A 296 -17.42 1.49 -12.72
CA SER A 296 -16.59 0.59 -13.53
C SER A 296 -16.22 1.21 -14.87
N SER A 297 -15.01 0.90 -15.34
CA SER A 297 -14.50 1.26 -16.65
C SER A 297 -14.01 0.03 -17.43
N ASP A 298 -14.37 -1.18 -17.01
CA ASP A 298 -14.05 -2.42 -17.71
C ASP A 298 -15.20 -2.87 -18.63
N GLY A 299 -14.85 -3.46 -19.79
CA GLY A 299 -15.83 -3.86 -20.79
C GLY A 299 -16.76 -4.99 -20.33
N GLY A 300 -16.23 -5.95 -19.56
CA GLY A 300 -16.98 -7.14 -19.12
C GLY A 300 -18.13 -6.80 -18.18
N SER A 301 -17.89 -5.87 -17.25
CA SER A 301 -18.94 -5.34 -16.35
C SER A 301 -20.01 -4.57 -17.11
N ASN A 302 -19.60 -3.72 -18.06
CA ASN A 302 -20.55 -2.94 -18.85
C ASN A 302 -21.45 -3.86 -19.69
N ASP A 303 -20.87 -4.84 -20.38
CA ASP A 303 -21.62 -5.83 -21.14
C ASP A 303 -22.57 -6.62 -20.24
N THR A 304 -22.15 -6.93 -19.01
CA THR A 304 -22.97 -7.64 -18.02
C THR A 304 -24.17 -6.84 -17.55
N TYR A 305 -23.96 -5.58 -17.20
CA TYR A 305 -25.05 -4.68 -16.82
C TYR A 305 -26.10 -4.57 -17.93
N TRP A 306 -25.67 -4.30 -19.17
CA TRP A 306 -26.59 -4.15 -20.30
C TRP A 306 -27.24 -5.46 -20.74
N ARG A 307 -26.59 -6.61 -20.52
CA ARG A 307 -27.20 -7.92 -20.79
C ARG A 307 -28.41 -8.15 -19.88
N HIS A 308 -28.28 -7.91 -18.58
CA HIS A 308 -29.42 -8.05 -17.65
C HIS A 308 -30.60 -7.16 -18.05
N LEU A 309 -30.33 -5.93 -18.48
CA LEU A 309 -31.38 -5.03 -18.98
C LEU A 309 -32.06 -5.58 -20.24
N ARG A 310 -31.30 -6.07 -21.22
CA ARG A 310 -31.85 -6.68 -22.45
C ARG A 310 -32.65 -7.95 -22.17
N ASP A 311 -32.25 -8.72 -21.15
CA ASP A 311 -32.93 -9.95 -20.73
C ASP A 311 -34.21 -9.68 -19.91
N GLY A 312 -34.63 -8.42 -19.76
CA GLY A 312 -35.80 -8.06 -18.97
C GLY A 312 -35.59 -8.18 -17.46
N ARG A 313 -34.35 -8.12 -16.98
CA ARG A 313 -33.96 -8.13 -15.56
C ARG A 313 -33.38 -6.75 -15.17
N PRO A 314 -34.21 -5.68 -15.13
CA PRO A 314 -33.71 -4.37 -14.73
C PRO A 314 -33.30 -4.36 -13.25
N MET A 315 -32.09 -3.93 -12.98
CA MET A 315 -31.53 -3.86 -11.63
C MET A 315 -31.88 -2.52 -10.97
N LEU A 316 -33.11 -2.41 -10.46
CA LEU A 316 -33.64 -1.16 -9.89
C LEU A 316 -32.88 -0.67 -8.65
N ASN A 317 -32.18 -1.57 -7.96
CA ASN A 317 -31.34 -1.30 -6.80
C ASN A 317 -29.84 -1.12 -7.16
N VAL A 318 -29.49 -1.02 -8.44
CA VAL A 318 -28.12 -0.80 -8.90
C VAL A 318 -28.02 0.53 -9.65
N GLN A 319 -27.17 1.41 -9.14
CA GLN A 319 -26.75 2.63 -9.83
C GLN A 319 -25.40 2.35 -10.51
N TYR A 320 -25.45 2.01 -11.81
CA TYR A 320 -24.26 1.66 -12.57
C TYR A 320 -23.69 2.87 -13.32
N HIS A 321 -22.40 3.13 -13.12
CA HIS A 321 -21.66 4.22 -13.74
C HIS A 321 -20.51 3.65 -14.59
N SER A 322 -20.70 3.63 -15.91
CA SER A 322 -19.70 3.14 -16.86
C SER A 322 -18.78 4.27 -17.33
N GLY A 323 -17.46 4.12 -17.16
CA GLY A 323 -16.46 5.08 -17.62
C GLY A 323 -16.50 6.44 -16.92
N VAL A 324 -17.20 6.54 -15.79
CA VAL A 324 -17.33 7.78 -15.03
C VAL A 324 -16.21 7.86 -14.01
N PHE A 325 -15.36 8.89 -14.14
CA PHE A 325 -14.35 9.22 -13.15
C PHE A 325 -14.87 10.34 -12.25
N VAL A 326 -14.80 10.13 -10.94
CA VAL A 326 -15.14 11.13 -9.93
C VAL A 326 -13.87 11.80 -9.43
N THR A 327 -13.96 13.09 -9.11
CA THR A 327 -12.82 13.79 -8.52
C THR A 327 -12.53 13.24 -7.12
N PRO A 328 -11.27 13.26 -6.64
CA PRO A 328 -10.93 12.71 -5.33
C PRO A 328 -11.78 13.25 -4.16
N PRO A 329 -12.12 14.55 -4.07
CA PRO A 329 -13.01 15.05 -3.01
C PRO A 329 -14.44 14.49 -3.11
N ILE A 330 -14.98 14.30 -4.31
CA ILE A 330 -16.31 13.68 -4.51
C ILE A 330 -16.27 12.21 -4.12
N TYR A 331 -15.21 11.49 -4.51
CA TYR A 331 -15.02 10.10 -4.09
C TYR A 331 -14.93 9.97 -2.56
N GLY A 332 -14.16 10.85 -1.91
CA GLY A 332 -14.08 10.93 -0.46
C GLY A 332 -15.43 11.21 0.20
N LYS A 333 -16.23 12.11 -0.37
CA LYS A 333 -17.61 12.36 0.08
C LYS A 333 -18.46 11.09 -0.01
N MET A 334 -18.40 10.36 -1.14
CA MET A 334 -19.13 9.10 -1.31
C MET A 334 -18.71 8.04 -0.27
N MET A 335 -17.42 7.94 0.05
CA MET A 335 -16.92 7.04 1.10
C MET A 335 -17.42 7.42 2.50
N LEU A 336 -17.60 8.72 2.76
CA LEU A 336 -18.16 9.20 4.03
C LEU A 336 -19.67 8.89 4.13
N GLU A 337 -20.41 8.98 3.03
CA GLU A 337 -21.87 8.79 2.97
C GLU A 337 -22.33 7.33 2.90
N THR A 338 -21.55 6.47 2.22
CA THR A 338 -21.93 5.07 2.03
C THR A 338 -21.88 4.29 3.35
N SER A 339 -22.80 3.33 3.51
CA SER A 339 -22.85 2.51 4.72
C SER A 339 -21.76 1.44 4.72
N ALA A 340 -21.53 0.82 3.56
CA ALA A 340 -20.50 -0.19 3.37
C ALA A 340 -19.86 -0.11 1.98
N ILE A 341 -18.59 -0.52 1.91
CA ILE A 341 -17.84 -0.67 0.66
C ILE A 341 -17.68 -2.17 0.40
N VAL A 342 -17.99 -2.61 -0.82
CA VAL A 342 -17.89 -4.01 -1.23
C VAL A 342 -16.64 -4.18 -2.10
N CYS A 343 -15.72 -5.06 -1.67
CA CYS A 343 -14.51 -5.41 -2.42
C CYS A 343 -14.48 -6.92 -2.64
N PRO A 344 -15.20 -7.45 -3.65
CA PRO A 344 -15.37 -8.89 -3.85
C PRO A 344 -14.26 -9.51 -4.70
N SER A 345 -13.08 -8.89 -4.72
CA SER A 345 -11.99 -9.19 -5.65
C SER A 345 -11.52 -10.64 -5.59
N ILE A 346 -11.19 -11.18 -6.77
CA ILE A 346 -10.56 -12.50 -6.92
C ILE A 346 -9.11 -12.47 -6.46
N SER A 347 -8.46 -11.32 -6.64
CA SER A 347 -7.04 -11.11 -6.35
C SER A 347 -6.80 -9.68 -5.87
N GLU A 348 -6.08 -9.54 -4.75
CA GLU A 348 -5.67 -8.26 -4.15
C GLU A 348 -4.26 -8.37 -3.58
N GLY A 349 -3.41 -7.37 -3.88
CA GLY A 349 -2.03 -7.31 -3.38
C GLY A 349 -1.89 -6.73 -1.99
N TYR A 350 -2.90 -5.96 -1.56
CA TYR A 350 -3.13 -5.45 -0.22
C TYR A 350 -4.63 -5.14 -0.10
#